data_AF-Q1Z237-F1
#
_entry.id   AF-Q1Z237-F1
#
_cell.length_a   1.000
_cell.length_b   1.000
_cell.length_c   1.000
_cell.angle_alpha   90.00
_cell.angle_beta   90.00
_cell.angle_gamma   90.00
#
_symmetry.space_group_name_H-M   'P 1'
#
loop_
_entity.id
_entity.type
_entity.pdbx_description
1 polymer ?
#
loop_
_entity_poly.entity_id
_entity_poly.type
_entity_poly.pdbx_seq_one_letter_code
_entity_poly.pdbx_strand_id
1 'polypeptide(L)'
;MTFEEVMKLPIKERGAPMHELAKAEDDKACVAFAKLVFDDKFKGVVDKTLSKEDAKAASKAIRSDALNQLLNAGKRGYLPAITEGQDAAFLGRRGAFSKVFCPVNYNVALEFYDLWLTHDAELKEEDRALLLMRKATCLRLTNLNDIPWDQMMELWKEGSTYSGIFAIECSVKIGTYHFDNGRYKEAIPWLEAGDKISITAVALLLLIYKNYIIDKDLYASYLERCEAMCQRKG
;
A
#
# COMPACT_ATOMS: atom_id res chain seq x y z
N MET A 1 9.25 -30.19 14.29
CA MET A 1 8.63 -30.33 12.96
C MET A 1 9.17 -29.21 12.10
N THR A 2 9.67 -29.48 10.91
CA THR A 2 10.19 -28.45 9.98
C THR A 2 9.07 -27.79 9.17
N PHE A 3 9.36 -26.68 8.51
CA PHE A 3 8.41 -26.03 7.59
C PHE A 3 7.85 -27.01 6.55
N GLU A 4 8.72 -27.80 5.91
CA GLU A 4 8.36 -28.77 4.87
C GLU A 4 7.45 -29.89 5.41
N GLU A 5 7.66 -30.30 6.65
CA GLU A 5 6.81 -31.28 7.32
C GLU A 5 5.42 -30.71 7.60
N VAL A 6 5.35 -29.46 8.10
CA VAL A 6 4.06 -28.77 8.34
C VAL A 6 3.30 -28.60 7.02
N MET A 7 3.98 -28.27 5.93
CA MET A 7 3.35 -28.08 4.63
C MET A 7 2.74 -29.35 4.02
N LYS A 8 3.10 -30.54 4.51
CA LYS A 8 2.47 -31.81 4.12
C LYS A 8 1.16 -32.08 4.87
N LEU A 9 0.91 -31.40 5.99
CA LEU A 9 -0.33 -31.58 6.76
C LEU A 9 -1.55 -31.03 5.99
N PRO A 10 -2.77 -31.50 6.27
CA PRO A 10 -4.00 -30.86 5.80
C PRO A 10 -4.05 -29.38 6.23
N ILE A 11 -4.58 -28.49 5.38
CA ILE A 11 -4.56 -27.03 5.62
C ILE A 11 -5.14 -26.62 6.99
N LYS A 12 -6.15 -27.35 7.48
CA LYS A 12 -6.79 -27.10 8.78
C LYS A 12 -5.90 -27.40 9.99
N GLU A 13 -4.86 -28.22 9.81
CA GLU A 13 -3.94 -28.67 10.87
C GLU A 13 -2.64 -27.87 10.87
N ARG A 14 -2.38 -27.07 9.84
CA ARG A 14 -1.13 -26.29 9.70
C ARG A 14 -1.02 -25.12 10.67
N GLY A 15 -2.14 -24.57 11.15
CA GLY A 15 -2.15 -23.28 11.84
C GLY A 15 -1.26 -23.21 13.08
N ALA A 16 -1.48 -24.10 14.05
CA ALA A 16 -0.70 -24.13 15.29
C ALA A 16 0.80 -24.42 15.06
N PRO A 17 1.20 -25.47 14.30
CA PRO A 17 2.62 -25.72 14.08
C PRO A 17 3.30 -24.63 13.23
N MET A 18 2.60 -23.99 12.30
CA MET A 18 3.15 -22.85 11.55
C MET A 18 3.36 -21.63 12.47
N HIS A 19 2.47 -21.42 13.43
CA HIS A 19 2.61 -20.36 14.43
C HIS A 19 3.86 -20.58 15.31
N GLU A 20 4.08 -21.81 15.77
CA GLU A 20 5.27 -22.13 16.58
C GLU A 20 6.57 -21.98 15.77
N LEU A 21 6.59 -22.37 14.50
CA LEU A 21 7.73 -22.13 13.61
C LEU A 21 7.98 -20.64 13.38
N ALA A 22 6.94 -19.84 13.20
CA ALA A 22 7.06 -18.39 13.05
C ALA A 22 7.67 -17.75 14.32
N LYS A 23 7.25 -18.20 15.52
CA LYS A 23 7.85 -17.76 16.79
C LYS A 23 9.31 -18.19 16.94
N ALA A 24 9.68 -19.32 16.34
CA ALA A 24 11.06 -19.79 16.25
C ALA A 24 11.86 -19.10 15.12
N GLU A 25 11.35 -17.98 14.59
CA GLU A 25 11.99 -17.13 13.59
C GLU A 25 12.19 -17.79 12.22
N ASP A 26 11.42 -18.83 11.88
CA ASP A 26 11.38 -19.36 10.52
C ASP A 26 10.63 -18.39 9.58
N ASP A 27 11.36 -17.73 8.69
CA ASP A 27 10.82 -16.68 7.82
C ASP A 27 9.74 -17.18 6.86
N LYS A 28 9.88 -18.40 6.33
CA LYS A 28 8.85 -19.00 5.46
C LYS A 28 7.59 -19.27 6.26
N ALA A 29 7.75 -19.73 7.50
CA ALA A 29 6.63 -19.94 8.41
C ALA A 29 5.94 -18.64 8.80
N CYS A 30 6.67 -17.53 9.02
CA CYS A 30 6.08 -16.21 9.26
C CYS A 30 5.10 -15.83 8.13
N VAL A 31 5.50 -15.99 6.87
CA VAL A 31 4.64 -15.69 5.70
C VAL A 31 3.46 -16.65 5.62
N ALA A 32 3.69 -17.95 5.75
CA ALA A 32 2.63 -18.95 5.64
C ALA A 32 1.61 -18.83 6.78
N PHE A 33 2.07 -18.54 8.00
CA PHE A 33 1.22 -18.29 9.16
C PHE A 33 0.32 -17.07 8.92
N ALA A 34 0.88 -15.95 8.47
CA ALA A 34 0.11 -14.75 8.20
C ALA A 34 -0.98 -14.99 7.15
N LYS A 35 -0.66 -15.71 6.06
CA LYS A 35 -1.66 -16.11 5.05
C LYS A 35 -2.80 -16.94 5.64
N LEU A 36 -2.49 -17.94 6.47
CA LEU A 36 -3.53 -18.75 7.13
C LEU A 36 -4.45 -17.89 8.01
N VAL A 37 -3.91 -16.88 8.69
CA VAL A 37 -4.69 -15.97 9.55
C VAL A 37 -5.52 -15.00 8.71
N PHE A 38 -4.95 -14.40 7.66
CA PHE A 38 -5.63 -13.44 6.80
C PHE A 38 -6.70 -14.07 5.90
N ASP A 39 -6.58 -15.35 5.58
CA ASP A 39 -7.57 -16.13 4.82
C ASP A 39 -8.63 -16.82 5.72
N ASP A 40 -8.68 -16.47 7.01
CA ASP A 40 -9.55 -17.04 8.04
C ASP A 40 -9.41 -18.56 8.23
N LYS A 41 -8.28 -19.15 7.82
CA LYS A 41 -7.99 -20.59 7.96
C LYS A 41 -7.48 -20.95 9.34
N PHE A 42 -6.94 -19.98 10.09
CA PHE A 42 -6.48 -20.15 11.46
C PHE A 42 -6.92 -18.99 12.36
N LYS A 43 -7.42 -19.31 13.56
CA LYS A 43 -7.99 -18.35 14.53
C LYS A 43 -7.31 -18.40 15.90
N GLY A 44 -6.23 -19.17 16.03
CA GLY A 44 -5.66 -19.57 17.32
C GLY A 44 -6.16 -20.94 17.76
N VAL A 45 -5.54 -21.49 18.80
CA VAL A 45 -5.99 -22.71 19.48
C VAL A 45 -7.26 -22.36 20.26
N VAL A 46 -8.37 -23.06 19.97
CA VAL A 46 -9.65 -22.84 20.64
C VAL A 46 -9.64 -23.59 21.97
N ASP A 47 -9.42 -22.85 23.06
CA ASP A 47 -9.73 -23.35 24.39
C ASP A 47 -11.24 -23.21 24.64
N LYS A 48 -11.94 -24.35 24.76
CA LYS A 48 -13.40 -24.40 24.95
C LYS A 48 -13.84 -23.95 26.35
N THR A 49 -12.89 -23.74 27.27
CA THR A 49 -13.17 -23.24 28.62
C THR A 49 -13.23 -21.72 28.68
N LEU A 50 -12.74 -21.02 27.64
CA LEU A 50 -12.75 -19.57 27.58
C LEU A 50 -14.17 -19.01 27.39
N SER A 51 -14.40 -17.84 28.00
CA SER A 51 -15.59 -17.06 27.71
C SER A 51 -15.59 -16.60 26.25
N LYS A 52 -16.78 -16.21 25.74
CA LYS A 52 -16.93 -15.68 24.38
C LYS A 52 -16.06 -14.43 24.14
N GLU A 53 -15.86 -13.61 25.17
CA GLU A 53 -15.07 -12.39 25.11
C GLU A 53 -13.57 -12.70 25.04
N ASP A 54 -13.10 -13.64 25.87
CA ASP A 54 -11.70 -14.07 25.88
C ASP A 54 -11.31 -14.76 24.58
N ALA A 55 -12.19 -15.62 24.03
CA ALA A 55 -11.98 -16.24 22.73
C ALA A 55 -11.87 -15.21 21.60
N LYS A 56 -12.65 -14.13 21.66
CA LYS A 56 -12.57 -13.02 20.70
C LYS A 56 -11.26 -12.23 20.84
N ALA A 57 -10.82 -11.98 22.08
CA ALA A 57 -9.55 -11.32 22.37
C ALA A 57 -8.36 -12.15 21.87
N ALA A 58 -8.34 -13.46 22.13
CA ALA A 58 -7.32 -14.38 21.64
C ALA A 58 -7.25 -14.40 20.10
N SER A 59 -8.40 -14.45 19.43
CA SER A 59 -8.44 -14.38 17.96
C SER A 59 -7.92 -13.04 17.42
N LYS A 60 -8.15 -11.93 18.13
CA LYS A 60 -7.59 -10.62 17.78
C LYS A 60 -6.06 -10.60 17.99
N ALA A 61 -5.57 -11.19 19.07
CA ALA A 61 -4.13 -11.29 19.35
C ALA A 61 -3.39 -12.05 18.25
N ILE A 62 -3.94 -13.18 17.79
CA ILE A 62 -3.37 -13.96 16.67
C ILE A 62 -3.28 -13.16 15.37
N ARG A 63 -4.28 -12.31 15.09
CA ARG A 63 -4.28 -11.42 13.92
C ARG A 63 -3.22 -10.35 13.99
N SER A 64 -3.05 -9.73 15.15
CA SER A 64 -1.97 -8.77 15.39
C SER A 64 -0.61 -9.44 15.31
N ASP A 65 -0.48 -10.63 15.88
CA ASP A 65 0.77 -11.39 15.85
C ASP A 65 1.18 -11.80 14.44
N ALA A 66 0.24 -12.20 13.58
CA ALA A 66 0.51 -12.49 12.16
C ALA A 66 1.23 -11.34 11.44
N LEU A 67 0.78 -10.09 11.64
CA LEU A 67 1.46 -8.92 11.05
C LEU A 67 2.83 -8.68 11.69
N ASN A 68 2.95 -8.87 13.00
CA ASN A 68 4.24 -8.73 13.70
C ASN A 68 5.26 -9.77 13.23
N GLN A 69 4.85 -11.02 12.97
CA GLN A 69 5.74 -12.05 12.45
C GLN A 69 6.22 -11.72 11.03
N LEU A 70 5.38 -11.14 10.17
CA LEU A 70 5.82 -10.62 8.87
C LEU A 70 6.85 -9.49 9.06
N LEU A 71 6.62 -8.57 9.99
CA LEU A 71 7.55 -7.46 10.24
C LEU A 71 8.89 -7.96 10.77
N ASN A 72 8.90 -8.93 11.68
CA ASN A 72 10.13 -9.52 12.20
C ASN A 72 10.93 -10.25 11.12
N ALA A 73 10.27 -11.03 10.27
CA ALA A 73 10.92 -11.66 9.10
C ALA A 73 11.44 -10.61 8.10
N GLY A 74 10.69 -9.52 7.90
CA GLY A 74 11.14 -8.39 7.10
C GLY A 74 12.39 -7.71 7.66
N LYS A 75 12.46 -7.53 8.99
CA LYS A 75 13.64 -6.99 9.70
C LYS A 75 14.88 -7.89 9.56
N ARG A 76 14.68 -9.19 9.31
CA ARG A 76 15.76 -10.13 8.97
C ARG A 76 16.12 -10.14 7.47
N GLY A 77 15.48 -9.32 6.65
CA GLY A 77 15.73 -9.20 5.22
C GLY A 77 14.98 -10.20 4.35
N TYR A 78 13.95 -10.89 4.88
CA TYR A 78 13.17 -11.84 4.08
C TYR A 78 12.14 -11.11 3.21
N LEU A 79 12.52 -10.85 1.96
CA LEU A 79 11.72 -10.09 0.99
C LEU A 79 10.25 -10.51 0.86
N PRO A 80 9.90 -11.82 0.77
CA PRO A 80 8.49 -12.20 0.67
C PRO A 80 7.63 -11.74 1.87
N ALA A 81 8.22 -11.63 3.06
CA ALA A 81 7.54 -11.10 4.23
C ALA A 81 7.35 -9.58 4.15
N ILE A 82 8.33 -8.85 3.60
CA ILE A 82 8.19 -7.41 3.36
C ILE A 82 7.08 -7.16 2.31
N THR A 83 6.97 -7.99 1.27
CA THR A 83 5.96 -7.81 0.19
C THR A 83 4.56 -8.03 0.73
N GLU A 84 4.37 -9.14 1.44
CA GLU A 84 3.07 -9.48 2.00
C GLU A 84 2.69 -8.50 3.12
N GLY A 85 3.67 -8.13 3.95
CA GLY A 85 3.51 -7.23 5.08
C GLY A 85 3.12 -5.82 4.68
N GLN A 86 3.81 -5.22 3.71
CA GLN A 86 3.49 -3.86 3.26
C GLN A 86 2.08 -3.74 2.70
N ASP A 87 1.62 -4.73 1.92
CA ASP A 87 0.28 -4.72 1.34
C ASP A 87 -0.78 -4.97 2.41
N ALA A 88 -0.54 -5.91 3.32
CA ALA A 88 -1.44 -6.19 4.44
C ALA A 88 -1.58 -4.98 5.37
N ALA A 89 -0.50 -4.26 5.65
CA ALA A 89 -0.51 -3.07 6.49
C ALA A 89 -1.16 -1.86 5.78
N PHE A 90 -0.88 -1.65 4.49
CA PHE A 90 -1.39 -0.50 3.74
C PHE A 90 -2.87 -0.63 3.36
N LEU A 91 -3.29 -1.80 2.85
CA LEU A 91 -4.67 -2.03 2.37
C LEU A 91 -5.56 -2.65 3.46
N GLY A 92 -4.96 -3.26 4.48
CA GLY A 92 -5.68 -4.17 5.38
C GLY A 92 -6.04 -5.49 4.70
N ARG A 93 -6.58 -6.42 5.51
CA ARG A 93 -7.15 -7.70 5.04
C ARG A 93 -8.53 -7.87 5.63
N ARG A 94 -9.52 -8.14 4.76
CA ARG A 94 -10.93 -8.31 5.13
C ARG A 94 -11.50 -9.57 4.49
N GLY A 95 -12.43 -10.21 5.18
CA GLY A 95 -13.19 -11.36 4.70
C GLY A 95 -14.66 -11.05 4.46
N ALA A 96 -15.44 -12.12 4.31
CA ALA A 96 -16.89 -12.03 4.19
C ALA A 96 -17.52 -11.21 5.32
N PHE A 97 -18.61 -10.51 5.01
CA PHE A 97 -19.33 -9.62 5.92
C PHE A 97 -18.43 -8.55 6.57
N SER A 98 -17.45 -8.05 5.82
CA SER A 98 -16.52 -6.99 6.24
C SER A 98 -15.68 -7.32 7.47
N LYS A 99 -15.54 -8.62 7.81
CA LYS A 99 -14.74 -9.08 8.94
C LYS A 99 -13.28 -8.66 8.74
N VAL A 100 -12.73 -7.90 9.68
CA VAL A 100 -11.35 -7.40 9.61
C VAL A 100 -10.37 -8.44 10.15
N PHE A 101 -9.45 -8.90 9.30
CA PHE A 101 -8.36 -9.79 9.67
C PHE A 101 -7.07 -9.01 9.96
N CYS A 102 -6.77 -8.01 9.15
CA CYS A 102 -5.70 -7.06 9.39
C CYS A 102 -6.28 -5.65 9.21
N PRO A 103 -6.36 -4.81 10.26
CA PRO A 103 -6.70 -3.41 10.06
C PRO A 103 -5.58 -2.72 9.26
N VAL A 104 -5.93 -1.64 8.58
CA VAL A 104 -4.93 -0.75 7.98
C VAL A 104 -4.07 -0.15 9.10
N ASN A 105 -2.75 -0.14 8.91
CA ASN A 105 -1.77 0.42 9.83
C ASN A 105 -0.64 1.08 9.04
N TYR A 106 -0.76 2.38 8.81
CA TYR A 106 0.20 3.14 8.02
C TYR A 106 1.57 3.30 8.68
N ASN A 107 1.66 3.25 10.02
CA ASN A 107 2.95 3.26 10.72
C ASN A 107 3.74 1.98 10.42
N VAL A 108 3.09 0.82 10.49
CA VAL A 108 3.73 -0.45 10.14
C VAL A 108 4.02 -0.55 8.65
N ALA A 109 3.16 0.01 7.79
CA ALA A 109 3.45 0.09 6.35
C ALA A 109 4.71 0.92 6.06
N LEU A 110 4.92 2.04 6.77
CA LEU A 110 6.17 2.82 6.68
C LEU A 110 7.39 1.99 7.02
N GLU A 111 7.35 1.23 8.13
CA GLU A 111 8.46 0.33 8.50
C GLU A 111 8.77 -0.68 7.37
N PHE A 112 7.74 -1.28 6.75
CA PHE A 112 7.98 -2.19 5.62
C PHE A 112 8.55 -1.49 4.38
N TYR A 113 8.09 -0.27 4.06
CA TYR A 113 8.65 0.47 2.93
C TYR A 113 10.11 0.87 3.18
N ASP A 114 10.45 1.25 4.41
CA ASP A 114 11.85 1.52 4.79
C ASP A 114 12.71 0.28 4.65
N LEU A 115 12.22 -0.88 5.13
CA LEU A 115 12.91 -2.16 4.95
C LEU A 115 13.07 -2.50 3.46
N TRP A 116 12.01 -2.37 2.66
CA TRP A 116 12.07 -2.70 1.23
C TRP A 116 13.10 -1.86 0.48
N LEU A 117 13.15 -0.55 0.76
CA LEU A 117 14.11 0.36 0.12
C LEU A 117 15.58 0.03 0.44
N THR A 118 15.86 -0.76 1.48
CA THR A 118 17.21 -1.30 1.72
C THR A 118 17.63 -2.39 0.74
N HIS A 119 16.69 -2.99 0.00
CA HIS A 119 16.91 -4.03 -1.01
C HIS A 119 16.91 -3.47 -2.44
N ASP A 120 17.50 -2.27 -2.62
CA ASP A 120 17.37 -1.43 -3.82
C ASP A 120 17.71 -2.16 -5.14
N ALA A 121 18.72 -3.03 -5.13
CA ALA A 121 19.22 -3.74 -6.31
C ALA A 121 18.19 -4.72 -6.93
N GLU A 122 17.15 -5.12 -6.19
CA GLU A 122 16.16 -6.10 -6.63
C GLU A 122 14.89 -5.46 -7.20
N LEU A 123 14.77 -4.14 -7.08
CA LEU A 123 13.58 -3.41 -7.49
C LEU A 123 13.58 -3.02 -8.96
N LYS A 124 12.50 -3.37 -9.66
CA LYS A 124 12.16 -2.72 -10.93
C LYS A 124 11.80 -1.26 -10.66
N GLU A 125 12.08 -0.39 -11.62
CA GLU A 125 11.78 1.05 -11.51
C GLU A 125 10.31 1.33 -11.16
N GLU A 126 9.37 0.61 -11.78
CA GLU A 126 7.94 0.79 -11.53
C GLU A 126 7.53 0.40 -10.09
N ASP A 127 8.09 -0.69 -9.56
CA ASP A 127 7.87 -1.11 -8.17
C ASP A 127 8.47 -0.08 -7.19
N ARG A 128 9.62 0.50 -7.54
CA ARG A 128 10.24 1.56 -6.73
C ARG A 128 9.39 2.83 -6.69
N ALA A 129 8.86 3.26 -7.84
CA ALA A 129 7.93 4.38 -7.92
C ALA A 129 6.67 4.13 -7.08
N LEU A 130 6.12 2.92 -7.11
CA LEU A 130 4.98 2.52 -6.27
C LEU A 130 5.29 2.66 -4.78
N LEU A 131 6.45 2.18 -4.33
CA LEU A 131 6.86 2.22 -2.93
C LEU A 131 7.03 3.66 -2.44
N LEU A 132 7.71 4.51 -3.20
CA LEU A 132 7.89 5.93 -2.86
C LEU A 132 6.54 6.66 -2.79
N MET A 133 5.65 6.40 -3.76
CA MET A 133 4.30 6.96 -3.77
C MET A 133 3.50 6.54 -2.52
N ARG A 134 3.53 5.26 -2.16
CA ARG A 134 2.80 4.72 -1.00
C ARG A 134 3.41 5.20 0.32
N LYS A 135 4.73 5.27 0.43
CA LYS A 135 5.43 5.83 1.59
C LYS A 135 5.03 7.28 1.84
N ALA A 136 5.05 8.14 0.81
CA ALA A 136 4.58 9.51 0.91
C ALA A 136 3.09 9.59 1.29
N THR A 137 2.26 8.68 0.77
CA THR A 137 0.85 8.59 1.16
C THR A 137 0.69 8.23 2.64
N CYS A 138 1.47 7.27 3.14
CA CYS A 138 1.46 6.92 4.57
C CYS A 138 1.87 8.09 5.45
N LEU A 139 2.94 8.83 5.10
CA LEU A 139 3.39 10.01 5.85
C LEU A 139 2.27 11.04 6.02
N ARG A 140 1.47 11.27 4.97
CA ARG A 140 0.29 12.14 5.05
C ARG A 140 -0.75 11.60 6.03
N LEU A 141 -1.07 10.31 5.91
CA LEU A 141 -2.18 9.68 6.63
C LEU A 141 -1.85 9.45 8.11
N THR A 142 -0.58 9.39 8.49
CA THR A 142 -0.14 9.30 9.88
C THR A 142 0.00 10.67 10.54
N ASN A 143 0.24 11.74 9.77
CA ASN A 143 0.48 13.10 10.27
C ASN A 143 -0.58 14.10 9.78
N LEU A 144 -1.88 13.80 9.96
CA LEU A 144 -2.97 14.62 9.42
C LEU A 144 -2.97 16.08 9.90
N ASN A 145 -2.45 16.35 11.09
CA ASN A 145 -2.40 17.70 11.68
C ASN A 145 -1.09 18.46 11.38
N ASP A 146 -0.04 17.75 10.95
CA ASP A 146 1.29 18.31 10.71
C ASP A 146 1.93 17.56 9.53
N ILE A 147 1.33 17.72 8.35
CA ILE A 147 1.70 16.95 7.16
C ILE A 147 3.13 17.35 6.75
N PRO A 148 4.08 16.40 6.66
CA PRO A 148 5.47 16.68 6.29
C PRO A 148 5.58 16.86 4.76
N TRP A 149 5.06 17.98 4.25
CA TRP A 149 4.96 18.24 2.81
C TRP A 149 6.29 18.20 2.08
N ASP A 150 7.37 18.69 2.69
CA ASP A 150 8.69 18.70 2.07
C ASP A 150 9.20 17.27 1.85
N GLN A 151 9.13 16.43 2.88
CA GLN A 151 9.52 15.02 2.78
C GLN A 151 8.66 14.25 1.76
N MET A 152 7.34 14.49 1.76
CA MET A 152 6.46 13.87 0.77
C MET A 152 6.78 14.31 -0.66
N MET A 153 7.10 15.59 -0.84
CA MET A 153 7.47 16.17 -2.12
C MET A 153 8.78 15.58 -2.65
N GLU A 154 9.77 15.37 -1.78
CA GLU A 154 11.02 14.70 -2.14
C GLU A 154 10.77 13.28 -2.64
N LEU A 155 9.98 12.50 -1.91
CA LEU A 155 9.62 11.12 -2.30
C LEU A 155 8.86 11.07 -3.63
N TRP A 156 7.91 11.96 -3.86
CA TRP A 156 7.21 12.01 -5.15
C TRP A 156 8.11 12.46 -6.28
N LYS A 157 8.99 13.44 -6.06
CA LYS A 157 9.96 13.87 -7.08
C LYS A 157 10.88 12.73 -7.47
N GLU A 158 11.45 12.03 -6.50
CA GLU A 158 12.25 10.83 -6.74
C GLU A 158 11.44 9.78 -7.51
N GLY A 159 10.24 9.46 -7.03
CA GLY A 159 9.33 8.51 -7.67
C GLY A 159 8.98 8.86 -9.12
N SER A 160 8.87 10.15 -9.44
CA SER A 160 8.56 10.64 -10.80
C SER A 160 9.71 10.50 -11.80
N THR A 161 10.93 10.22 -11.33
CA THR A 161 12.09 10.02 -12.22
C THR A 161 12.15 8.61 -12.83
N TYR A 162 11.38 7.68 -12.29
CA TYR A 162 11.30 6.29 -12.77
C TYR A 162 10.34 6.13 -13.96
N SER A 163 10.26 4.90 -14.48
CA SER A 163 9.30 4.52 -15.52
C SER A 163 8.02 3.86 -14.95
N GLY A 164 6.98 3.78 -15.78
CA GLY A 164 5.74 3.08 -15.46
C GLY A 164 4.62 3.98 -14.93
N ILE A 165 3.47 3.37 -14.61
CA ILE A 165 2.25 4.11 -14.26
C ILE A 165 2.41 4.87 -12.93
N PHE A 166 3.18 4.32 -12.00
CA PHE A 166 3.36 4.91 -10.67
C PHE A 166 4.29 6.12 -10.66
N ALA A 167 5.24 6.21 -11.58
CA ALA A 167 6.04 7.42 -11.77
C ALA A 167 5.18 8.59 -12.25
N ILE A 168 4.24 8.30 -13.17
CA ILE A 168 3.27 9.29 -13.63
C ILE A 168 2.32 9.68 -12.48
N GLU A 169 1.84 8.73 -11.70
CA GLU A 169 1.02 9.05 -10.52
C GLU A 169 1.76 9.94 -9.51
N CYS A 170 3.06 9.74 -9.29
CA CYS A 170 3.90 10.65 -8.51
C CYS A 170 3.88 12.08 -9.09
N SER A 171 4.10 12.24 -10.40
CA SER A 171 3.98 13.55 -11.07
C SER A 171 2.60 14.18 -10.87
N VAL A 172 1.53 13.39 -11.02
CA VAL A 172 0.16 13.88 -10.81
C VAL A 172 -0.08 14.32 -9.37
N LYS A 173 0.50 13.65 -8.36
CA LYS A 173 0.45 14.11 -6.96
C LYS A 173 1.14 15.46 -6.76
N ILE A 174 2.30 15.66 -7.38
CA ILE A 174 3.01 16.95 -7.33
C ILE A 174 2.17 18.04 -8.00
N GLY A 175 1.62 17.77 -9.19
CA GLY A 175 0.74 18.69 -9.90
C GLY A 175 -0.51 19.05 -9.11
N THR A 176 -1.14 18.07 -8.47
CA THR A 176 -2.31 18.27 -7.60
C THR A 176 -1.96 19.17 -6.41
N TYR A 177 -0.81 18.92 -5.75
CA TYR A 177 -0.36 19.78 -4.65
C TYR A 177 -0.14 21.24 -5.09
N HIS A 178 0.45 21.47 -6.26
CA HIS A 178 0.60 22.83 -6.78
C HIS A 178 -0.75 23.47 -7.10
N PHE A 179 -1.67 22.72 -7.72
CA PHE A 179 -3.03 23.18 -8.00
C PHE A 179 -3.78 23.60 -6.74
N ASP A 180 -3.80 22.74 -5.71
CA ASP A 180 -4.50 22.99 -4.44
C ASP A 180 -3.95 24.21 -3.68
N ASN A 181 -2.70 24.61 -3.97
CA ASN A 181 -2.03 25.78 -3.41
C ASN A 181 -2.07 27.02 -4.34
N GLY A 182 -2.91 27.01 -5.38
CA GLY A 182 -3.05 28.14 -6.31
C GLY A 182 -1.85 28.39 -7.23
N ARG A 183 -0.88 27.48 -7.25
CA ARG A 183 0.34 27.55 -8.08
C ARG A 183 0.11 26.87 -9.42
N TYR A 184 -0.81 27.43 -10.20
CA TYR A 184 -1.30 26.77 -11.42
C TYR A 184 -0.23 26.63 -12.50
N LYS A 185 0.67 27.62 -12.64
CA LYS A 185 1.76 27.55 -13.63
C LYS A 185 2.75 26.44 -13.29
N GLU A 186 3.05 26.26 -12.01
CA GLU A 186 3.89 25.17 -11.54
C GLU A 186 3.18 23.81 -11.64
N ALA A 187 1.85 23.77 -11.49
CA ALA A 187 1.08 22.53 -11.59
C ALA A 187 1.09 21.91 -13.00
N ILE A 188 1.02 22.74 -14.04
CA ILE A 188 0.87 22.31 -15.44
C ILE A 188 1.89 21.25 -15.88
N PRO A 189 3.21 21.47 -15.82
CA PRO A 189 4.18 20.51 -16.35
C PRO A 189 4.08 19.14 -15.65
N TRP A 190 3.71 19.11 -14.37
CA TRP A 190 3.51 17.88 -13.62
C TRP A 190 2.23 17.14 -14.00
N LEU A 191 1.16 17.88 -14.28
CA LEU A 191 -0.11 17.30 -14.73
C LEU A 191 -0.03 16.84 -16.19
N GLU A 192 0.68 17.57 -17.04
CA GLU A 192 0.93 17.18 -18.44
C GLU A 192 1.64 15.84 -18.55
N ALA A 193 2.51 15.49 -17.60
CA ALA A 193 3.14 14.18 -17.53
C ALA A 193 2.12 13.02 -17.42
N GLY A 194 0.90 13.28 -16.92
CA GLY A 194 -0.17 12.30 -16.75
C GLY A 194 -1.39 12.47 -17.66
N ASP A 195 -1.36 13.41 -18.60
CA ASP A 195 -2.52 13.82 -19.39
C ASP A 195 -3.11 12.73 -20.32
N LYS A 196 -2.34 11.66 -20.59
CA LYS A 196 -2.76 10.53 -21.43
C LYS A 196 -3.40 9.39 -20.65
N ILE A 197 -3.17 9.32 -19.34
CA ILE A 197 -3.53 8.15 -18.53
C ILE A 197 -4.32 8.47 -17.26
N SER A 198 -4.16 9.68 -16.70
CA SER A 198 -4.79 10.06 -15.43
C SER A 198 -5.94 11.03 -15.65
N ILE A 199 -7.16 10.58 -15.35
CA ILE A 199 -8.35 11.44 -15.43
C ILE A 199 -8.24 12.64 -14.49
N THR A 200 -7.57 12.47 -13.35
CA THR A 200 -7.28 13.55 -12.41
C THR A 200 -6.43 14.63 -13.07
N ALA A 201 -5.37 14.23 -13.78
CA ALA A 201 -4.49 15.18 -14.47
C ALA A 201 -5.25 16.00 -15.52
N VAL A 202 -6.01 15.31 -16.37
CA VAL A 202 -6.84 15.95 -17.42
C VAL A 202 -7.88 16.89 -16.82
N ALA A 203 -8.58 16.47 -15.76
CA ALA A 203 -9.60 17.30 -15.11
C ALA A 203 -8.99 18.56 -14.47
N LEU A 204 -7.81 18.45 -13.84
CA LEU A 204 -7.14 19.61 -13.26
C LEU A 204 -6.61 20.56 -14.33
N LEU A 205 -6.02 20.06 -15.41
CA LEU A 205 -5.59 20.89 -16.56
C LEU A 205 -6.77 21.61 -17.19
N LEU A 206 -7.89 20.93 -17.40
CA LEU A 206 -9.15 21.53 -17.86
C LEU A 206 -9.56 22.71 -16.97
N LEU A 207 -9.56 22.52 -15.64
CA LEU A 207 -9.92 23.57 -14.68
C LEU A 207 -8.93 24.74 -14.69
N ILE A 208 -7.64 24.47 -14.84
CA ILE A 208 -6.59 25.48 -15.00
C ILE A 208 -6.85 26.36 -16.22
N TYR A 209 -7.01 25.75 -17.40
CA TYR A 209 -7.19 26.48 -18.65
C TYR A 209 -8.56 27.14 -18.76
N LYS A 210 -9.61 26.60 -18.11
CA LYS A 210 -10.93 27.24 -18.08
C LYS A 210 -10.95 28.50 -17.22
N ASN A 211 -10.44 28.41 -15.99
CA ASN A 211 -10.76 29.38 -14.94
C ASN A 211 -9.60 30.31 -14.57
N TYR A 212 -8.35 29.90 -14.80
CA TYR A 212 -7.19 30.60 -14.24
C TYR A 212 -6.25 31.17 -15.29
N ILE A 213 -5.86 30.36 -16.30
CA ILE A 213 -5.07 30.85 -17.44
C ILE A 213 -5.98 31.42 -18.53
N ILE A 214 -7.19 30.87 -18.66
CA ILE A 214 -8.19 31.24 -19.68
C ILE A 214 -7.59 31.06 -21.09
N ASP A 215 -7.42 29.79 -21.48
CA ASP A 215 -7.00 29.39 -22.82
C ASP A 215 -8.10 28.53 -23.44
N LYS A 216 -8.77 29.05 -24.47
CA LYS A 216 -9.95 28.40 -25.08
C LYS A 216 -9.58 27.14 -25.86
N ASP A 217 -8.43 27.14 -26.51
CA ASP A 217 -8.01 26.04 -27.38
C ASP A 217 -7.55 24.86 -26.53
N LEU A 218 -6.73 25.14 -25.50
CA LEU A 218 -6.33 24.11 -24.53
C LEU A 218 -7.53 23.62 -23.72
N TYR A 219 -8.44 24.50 -23.31
CA TYR A 219 -9.68 24.08 -22.65
C TYR A 219 -10.49 23.10 -23.51
N ALA A 220 -10.73 23.41 -24.79
CA ALA A 220 -11.47 22.54 -25.70
C ALA A 220 -10.77 21.17 -25.87
N SER A 221 -9.45 21.18 -26.07
CA SER A 221 -8.63 19.97 -26.19
C SER A 221 -8.73 19.07 -24.94
N TYR A 222 -8.61 19.65 -23.74
CA TYR A 222 -8.73 18.88 -22.50
C TYR A 222 -10.17 18.44 -22.20
N LEU A 223 -11.18 19.16 -22.70
CA LEU A 223 -12.59 18.76 -22.57
C LEU A 223 -12.83 17.46 -23.36
N GLU A 224 -12.42 17.44 -24.62
CA GLU A 224 -12.52 16.25 -25.49
C GLU A 224 -11.78 15.05 -24.88
N ARG A 225 -10.57 15.25 -24.34
CA ARG A 225 -9.83 14.17 -23.66
C ARG A 225 -10.55 13.66 -22.43
N CYS A 226 -11.12 14.55 -21.62
CA CYS A 226 -11.89 14.17 -20.43
C CYS A 226 -13.09 13.30 -20.81
N GLU A 227 -13.83 13.69 -21.85
CA GLU A 227 -14.96 12.93 -22.39
C GLU A 227 -14.52 11.56 -22.92
N ALA A 228 -13.43 11.52 -23.70
CA ALA A 228 -12.90 10.27 -24.23
C ALA A 228 -12.46 9.30 -23.13
N MET A 229 -11.85 9.79 -22.05
CA MET A 229 -11.46 8.96 -20.90
C MET A 229 -12.67 8.44 -20.12
N CYS A 230 -13.73 9.25 -19.99
CA CYS A 230 -14.98 8.81 -19.36
C CYS A 230 -15.70 7.72 -20.19
N GLN A 231 -15.64 7.82 -21.52
CA GLN A 231 -16.29 6.88 -22.45
C GLN A 231 -15.55 5.54 -22.59
N ARG A 232 -14.28 5.44 -22.19
CA ARG A 232 -13.50 4.18 -22.20
C ARG A 232 -13.98 3.13 -21.18
N LYS A 233 -15.04 3.41 -20.42
CA LYS A 233 -15.77 2.39 -19.64
C LYS A 233 -17.00 1.92 -20.43
N GLY A 234 -16.75 1.00 -21.36
CA GLY A 234 -17.74 0.20 -22.08
C GLY A 234 -17.18 -1.18 -22.34
#